data_AF-K0DXV0-F1
#
_entry.id   AF-K0DXV0-F1
#
_cell.length_a   1.000
_cell.length_b   1.000
_cell.length_c   1.000
_cell.angle_alpha   90.00
_cell.angle_beta   90.00
_cell.angle_gamma   90.00
#
_symmetry.space_group_name_H-M   'P 1'
#
loop_
_entity.id
_entity.type
_entity.pdbx_description
1 polymer ?
#
loop_
_entity_poly.entity_id
_entity_poly.type
_entity_poly.pdbx_seq_one_letter_code
_entity_poly.pdbx_strand_id
1 'polypeptide(L)'
;MNGNSTSLRALVDKWLAPTRSIPAHITQTGRFGSNGVRYVCLEGQVSARPLSIVFFRHGSGTWDVFPPPPPLAAMGTRLFAA
;
A
#
# COMPACT_ATOMS: atom_id res chain seq x y z
N MET A 1 -22.69 -6.48 -6.69
CA MET A 1 -21.36 -6.08 -7.19
C MET A 1 -20.34 -6.22 -6.08
N ASN A 2 -19.69 -7.37 -6.04
CA ASN A 2 -18.53 -7.70 -5.23
C ASN A 2 -17.36 -6.84 -5.72
N GLY A 3 -17.23 -5.63 -5.16
CA GLY A 3 -16.15 -4.70 -5.48
C GLY A 3 -14.82 -5.42 -5.46
N ASN A 4 -14.09 -5.33 -6.58
CA ASN A 4 -12.88 -6.10 -6.86
C ASN A 4 -11.73 -5.62 -5.97
N SER A 5 -11.81 -5.89 -4.66
CA SER A 5 -10.84 -5.39 -3.70
C SER A 5 -9.57 -6.22 -3.79
N THR A 6 -8.52 -5.64 -4.37
CA THR A 6 -7.23 -6.31 -4.45
C THR A 6 -6.64 -6.46 -3.05
N SER A 7 -6.46 -7.71 -2.62
CA SER A 7 -5.83 -8.03 -1.33
C SER A 7 -4.31 -7.92 -1.43
N LEU A 8 -3.64 -7.65 -0.31
CA LEU A 8 -2.18 -7.64 -0.24
C LEU A 8 -1.60 -8.96 -0.74
N ARG A 9 -2.20 -10.10 -0.37
CA ARG A 9 -1.74 -11.42 -0.77
C ARG A 9 -1.82 -11.63 -2.29
N ALA A 10 -2.87 -11.14 -2.95
CA ALA A 10 -2.97 -11.19 -4.40
C ALA A 10 -1.88 -10.37 -5.10
N LEU A 11 -1.51 -9.21 -4.54
CA LEU A 11 -0.39 -8.41 -5.07
C LEU A 11 0.96 -9.08 -4.82
N VAL A 12 1.18 -9.61 -3.62
CA VAL A 12 2.42 -10.32 -3.29
C VAL A 12 2.62 -11.52 -4.22
N ASP A 13 1.56 -12.29 -4.49
CA ASP A 13 1.60 -13.40 -5.44
C ASP A 13 1.95 -12.92 -6.86
N LYS A 14 1.31 -11.85 -7.32
CA LYS A 14 1.54 -11.26 -8.65
C LYS A 14 2.96 -10.74 -8.85
N TRP A 15 3.52 -10.05 -7.86
CA TRP A 15 4.78 -9.31 -8.02
C TRP A 15 6.00 -10.09 -7.53
N LEU A 16 5.86 -10.86 -6.44
CA LEU A 16 6.99 -11.57 -5.82
C LEU A 16 6.94 -13.08 -6.09
N ALA A 17 5.78 -13.63 -6.49
CA ALA A 17 5.57 -15.06 -6.73
C ALA A 17 6.27 -15.97 -5.69
N PRO A 18 6.05 -15.74 -4.38
CA PRO A 18 6.82 -16.40 -3.35
C PRO A 18 6.61 -17.92 -3.40
N THR A 19 7.71 -18.65 -3.29
CA THR A 19 7.72 -20.12 -3.23
C THR A 19 8.22 -20.58 -1.87
N ARG A 20 8.13 -21.88 -1.56
CA ARG A 20 8.67 -22.42 -0.29
C ARG A 20 10.17 -22.14 -0.12
N SER A 21 10.93 -22.12 -1.22
CA SER A 21 12.36 -21.86 -1.21
C SER A 21 12.71 -20.38 -1.23
N ILE A 22 11.79 -19.53 -1.69
CA ILE A 22 11.96 -18.08 -1.83
C ILE A 22 10.71 -17.39 -1.27
N PRO A 23 10.60 -17.26 0.06
CA PRO A 23 9.49 -16.55 0.69
C PRO A 23 9.58 -15.03 0.50
N ALA A 24 8.42 -14.36 0.59
CA ALA A 24 8.35 -12.91 0.74
C ALA A 24 8.24 -12.57 2.23
N HIS A 25 8.98 -11.56 2.67
CA HIS A 25 9.03 -11.10 4.06
C HIS A 25 8.54 -9.66 4.18
N ILE A 26 7.77 -9.38 5.23
CA ILE A 26 7.44 -8.00 5.58
C ILE A 26 8.62 -7.43 6.37
N THR A 27 9.23 -6.37 5.85
CA THR A 27 10.38 -5.72 6.51
C THR A 27 9.98 -4.47 7.26
N GLN A 28 8.92 -3.79 6.81
CA GLN A 28 8.44 -2.59 7.46
C GLN A 28 6.92 -2.49 7.37
N THR A 29 6.31 -1.95 8.41
CA THR A 29 4.91 -1.55 8.41
C THR A 29 4.80 -0.15 9.01
N GLY A 30 3.82 0.63 8.57
CA GLY A 30 3.69 1.99 9.10
C GLY A 30 2.47 2.73 8.59
N ARG A 31 2.49 4.04 8.82
CA ARG A 31 1.48 4.98 8.35
C ARG A 31 2.13 6.09 7.52
N PHE A 32 1.49 6.48 6.43
CA PHE A 32 1.95 7.48 5.49
C PHE A 32 0.98 8.66 5.43
N GLY A 33 1.51 9.89 5.46
CA GLY A 33 0.75 11.14 5.40
C GLY A 33 -0.13 11.44 6.62
N SER A 34 -0.70 12.64 6.65
CA SER A 34 -1.64 13.09 7.70
C SER A 34 -2.90 12.23 7.79
N ASN A 35 -3.31 11.61 6.68
CA ASN A 35 -4.46 10.72 6.61
C ASN A 35 -4.20 9.34 7.23
N GLY A 36 -2.96 9.04 7.68
CA GLY A 36 -2.63 7.80 8.39
C GLY A 36 -2.76 6.54 7.54
N VAL A 37 -2.50 6.65 6.23
CA VAL A 37 -2.58 5.56 5.25
C VAL A 37 -1.65 4.43 5.66
N ARG A 38 -2.16 3.22 5.86
CA ARG A 38 -1.30 2.09 6.22
C ARG A 38 -0.46 1.68 5.02
N TYR A 39 0.81 1.39 5.24
CA TYR A 39 1.67 0.77 4.23
C TYR A 39 2.44 -0.40 4.82
N VAL A 40 2.89 -1.28 3.93
CA VAL A 40 3.80 -2.38 4.23
C VAL A 40 4.90 -2.42 3.18
N CYS A 41 6.14 -2.62 3.60
CA CYS A 41 7.25 -2.95 2.71
C CYS A 41 7.45 -4.46 2.76
N LEU A 42 7.51 -5.09 1.60
CA LEU A 42 7.91 -6.48 1.48
C LEU A 42 9.21 -6.58 0.70
N GLU A 43 10.06 -7.50 1.16
CA GLU A 43 11.24 -7.95 0.45
C GLU A 43 11.05 -9.39 -0.01
N GLY A 44 11.53 -9.68 -1.21
CA GLY A 44 11.55 -11.02 -1.77
C GLY A 44 12.58 -11.12 -2.89
N GLN A 45 12.46 -12.15 -3.71
CA GLN A 45 13.32 -12.35 -4.88
C GLN A 45 12.46 -12.69 -6.09
N VAL A 46 12.78 -12.07 -7.23
CA VAL A 46 12.19 -12.39 -8.53
C VAL A 46 13.34 -12.77 -9.48
N SER A 47 13.28 -13.96 -10.08
CA SER A 47 14.33 -14.48 -10.96
C SER A 47 15.74 -14.39 -10.34
N ALA A 48 15.84 -14.82 -9.07
CA ALA A 48 17.04 -14.75 -8.23
C ALA A 48 17.58 -13.33 -7.92
N ARG A 49 16.84 -12.27 -8.27
CA ARG A 49 17.20 -10.88 -7.93
C ARG A 49 16.38 -10.36 -6.76
N PRO A 50 17.00 -9.77 -5.72
CA PRO A 50 16.28 -9.13 -4.63
C PRO A 50 15.33 -8.05 -5.16
N LEU A 51 14.13 -7.98 -4.58
CA LEU A 51 13.12 -6.99 -4.91
C LEU A 51 12.40 -6.54 -3.62
N SER A 52 12.39 -5.23 -3.39
CA SER A 52 11.64 -4.59 -2.31
C SER A 52 10.50 -3.78 -2.89
N ILE A 53 9.27 -3.98 -2.41
CA ILE A 53 8.07 -3.27 -2.87
C ILE A 53 7.29 -2.73 -1.67
N VAL A 54 6.84 -1.47 -1.79
CA VAL A 54 5.94 -0.87 -0.83
C VAL A 54 4.49 -0.94 -1.34
N PHE A 55 3.60 -1.46 -0.51
CA PHE A 55 2.17 -1.51 -0.76
C PHE A 55 1.44 -0.57 0.19
N PHE A 56 0.49 0.20 -0.35
CA PHE A 56 -0.33 1.16 0.36
C PHE A 56 -1.76 0.67 0.44
N ARG A 57 -2.37 0.81 1.61
CA ARG A 57 -3.77 0.50 1.84
C ARG A 57 -4.63 1.73 1.60
N HIS A 58 -5.48 1.68 0.58
CA HIS A 58 -6.42 2.74 0.23
C HIS A 58 -7.63 2.75 1.17
N GLY A 59 -8.36 3.87 1.23
CA GLY A 59 -9.53 4.05 2.10
C GLY A 59 -10.66 3.04 1.83
N SER A 60 -10.75 2.54 0.59
CA SER A 60 -11.64 1.46 0.15
C SER A 60 -11.30 0.08 0.74
N GLY A 61 -10.13 -0.06 1.40
CA GLY A 61 -9.62 -1.33 1.90
C GLY A 61 -8.80 -2.12 0.87
N THR A 62 -8.63 -1.61 -0.35
CA THR A 62 -7.78 -2.20 -1.38
C THR A 62 -6.31 -1.88 -1.15
N TRP A 63 -5.43 -2.77 -1.59
CA TRP A 63 -3.99 -2.52 -1.64
C TRP A 63 -3.57 -2.12 -3.05
N ASP A 64 -2.55 -1.27 -3.14
CA ASP A 64 -1.90 -0.88 -4.40
C ASP A 64 -0.42 -0.52 -4.14
N VAL A 65 0.41 -0.53 -5.17
CA VAL A 65 1.82 -0.07 -5.12
C VAL A 65 1.93 1.46 -5.24
N PHE A 66 0.87 2.11 -5.72
CA PHE A 66 0.79 3.57 -5.75
C PHE A 66 0.21 4.11 -4.43
N PRO A 67 0.83 5.15 -3.84
CA PRO A 67 0.26 5.80 -2.67
C PRO A 67 -1.11 6.39 -3.04
N PRO A 68 -2.09 6.38 -2.10
CA PRO A 68 -3.34 7.08 -2.34
C PRO A 68 -3.07 8.57 -2.57
N PRO A 69 -3.91 9.24 -3.36
CA PRO A 69 -3.77 10.67 -3.59
C PRO A 69 -3.76 11.39 -2.23
N PRO A 70 -2.92 12.43 -2.08
CA PRO A 70 -2.98 13.26 -0.89
C PRO A 70 -4.41 13.78 -0.73
N PRO A 71 -4.86 14.04 0.51
CA PRO A 71 -6.13 14.75 0.70
C PRO A 71 -6.10 15.98 -0.20
N LEU A 72 -7.14 16.14 -1.03
CA LEU A 72 -7.30 17.35 -1.81
C LEU A 72 -7.10 18.53 -0.85
N ALA A 73 -6.30 19.50 -1.25
CA ALA A 73 -6.16 20.73 -0.48
C ALA A 73 -7.56 21.35 -0.38
N ALA A 74 -8.28 21.04 0.70
CA ALA A 74 -9.51 21.70 1.03
C ALA A 74 -9.07 23.11 1.40
N MET A 75 -9.25 24.04 0.47
CA MET A 75 -9.08 25.46 0.73
C MET A 75 -10.15 25.82 1.75
N GLY A 76 -9.80 25.66 3.04
CA GLY A 76 -10.71 25.89 4.13
C GLY A 76 -11.14 27.34 4.10
N THR A 77 -12.42 27.60 3.82
CA THR A 77 -13.01 28.89 4.10
C THR A 77 -13.03 29.03 5.61
N ARG A 78 -11.97 29.62 6.17
CA ARG A 78 -11.97 30.01 7.58
C ARG A 78 -12.92 31.19 7.68
N LEU A 79 -14.20 30.93 7.95
CA LEU A 79 -15.14 31.95 8.39
C LEU A 79 -14.69 32.37 9.79
N PHE A 80 -13.99 33.49 9.87
CA PHE A 80 -13.77 34.20 11.12
C PHE A 80 -15.10 34.86 11.47
N ALA A 81 -15.83 34.29 12.43
CA ALA A 81 -16.95 34.97 13.06
C ALA A 81 -16.37 35.98 14.06
N ALA A 82 -16.71 37.25 13.88
CA ALA A 82 -16.40 38.36 14.78
C ALA A 82 -17.43 38.47 15.91
#